data_AF-A0A3N4RQ80-F1
#
_entry.id   AF-A0A3N4RQ80-F1
#
_cell.length_a   1.000
_cell.length_b   1.000
_cell.length_c   1.000
_cell.angle_alpha   90.00
_cell.angle_beta   90.00
_cell.angle_gamma   90.00
#
_symmetry.space_group_name_H-M   'P 1'
#
loop_
_entity.id
_entity.type
_entity.pdbx_description
1 polymer ?
#
loop_
_entity_poly.entity_id
_entity_poly.type
_entity_poly.pdbx_seq_one_letter_code
_entity_poly.pdbx_strand_id
1 'polypeptide(L)'
;MKNRAALLSVAAALIALGTALPASAAPAPAAAAVKSVRSGLDCTTWIHNNDPLYGGVDCTNNTGGPITFHADIVCGWAPDVTGNSVTAWPGQTQESSGHCAIYSTGIGHIGWTVE
;
A
#
# COMPACT_ATOMS: atom_id res chain seq x y z
N MET A 1 -8.79 48.23 -57.07
CA MET A 1 -10.02 47.62 -56.50
C MET A 1 -10.68 46.70 -57.53
N LYS A 2 -10.43 45.38 -57.46
CA LYS A 2 -11.45 44.34 -57.70
C LYS A 2 -10.92 42.95 -57.34
N ASN A 3 -11.69 42.33 -56.45
CA ASN A 3 -11.55 41.06 -55.75
C ASN A 3 -11.43 39.84 -56.68
N ARG A 4 -10.95 38.72 -56.13
CA ARG A 4 -11.75 37.49 -56.00
C ARG A 4 -11.07 36.46 -55.09
N ALA A 5 -11.86 36.02 -54.11
CA ALA A 5 -11.58 34.96 -53.17
C ALA A 5 -11.58 33.57 -53.84
N ALA A 6 -10.79 32.66 -53.30
CA ALA A 6 -10.90 31.22 -53.49
C ALA A 6 -10.25 30.55 -52.26
N LEU A 7 -10.69 29.45 -51.69
CA LEU A 7 -11.89 28.62 -51.78
C LEU A 7 -11.87 27.78 -50.48
N LEU A 8 -13.04 27.51 -49.91
CA LEU A 8 -13.23 26.58 -48.79
C LEU A 8 -12.93 25.13 -49.20
N SER A 9 -12.39 24.32 -48.29
CA SER A 9 -12.66 22.88 -48.25
C SER A 9 -12.60 22.35 -46.82
N VAL A 10 -13.60 21.53 -46.53
CA VAL A 10 -14.09 21.06 -45.24
C VAL A 10 -13.77 19.57 -45.08
N ALA A 11 -13.48 19.19 -43.83
CA ALA A 11 -13.65 17.85 -43.21
C ALA A 11 -12.79 16.66 -43.67
N ALA A 12 -12.25 15.91 -42.70
CA ALA A 12 -12.80 14.60 -42.36
C ALA A 12 -12.19 14.07 -41.04
N ALA A 13 -13.02 13.34 -40.30
CA ALA A 13 -12.82 12.82 -38.96
C ALA A 13 -11.78 11.69 -38.87
N LEU A 14 -11.17 11.55 -37.70
CA LEU A 14 -10.62 10.28 -37.22
C LEU A 14 -11.10 10.04 -35.78
N ILE A 15 -12.23 9.34 -35.67
CA ILE A 15 -12.69 8.72 -34.43
C ILE A 15 -11.87 7.44 -34.30
N ALA A 16 -10.88 7.43 -33.40
CA ALA A 16 -10.16 6.22 -33.06
C ALA A 16 -11.01 5.42 -32.06
N LEU A 17 -11.56 4.29 -32.51
CA LEU A 17 -12.19 3.30 -31.63
C LEU A 17 -11.10 2.66 -30.76
N GLY A 18 -11.07 3.01 -29.47
CA GLY A 18 -10.25 2.34 -28.47
C GLY A 18 -10.82 0.96 -28.17
N THR A 19 -10.12 -0.09 -28.58
CA THR A 19 -10.40 -1.48 -28.21
C THR A 19 -10.16 -1.68 -26.71
N ALA A 20 -11.22 -2.02 -25.96
CA ALA A 20 -11.12 -2.41 -24.57
C ALA A 20 -10.42 -3.78 -24.45
N LEU A 21 -9.26 -3.82 -23.80
CA LEU A 21 -8.62 -5.07 -23.38
C LEU A 21 -9.23 -5.54 -22.05
N PRO A 22 -9.51 -6.84 -21.87
CA PRO A 22 -9.89 -7.37 -20.57
C PRO A 22 -8.64 -7.43 -19.68
N ALA A 23 -8.61 -6.59 -18.65
CA ALA A 23 -7.62 -6.69 -17.58
C ALA A 23 -7.90 -7.94 -16.75
N SER A 24 -7.21 -9.03 -17.07
CA SER A 24 -7.18 -10.22 -16.20
C SER A 24 -6.31 -9.89 -14.99
N ALA A 25 -6.96 -9.52 -13.89
CA ALA A 25 -6.29 -9.31 -12.60
C ALA A 25 -5.80 -10.67 -12.07
N ALA A 26 -4.50 -10.92 -12.19
CA ALA A 26 -3.86 -12.06 -11.54
C ALA A 26 -3.86 -11.83 -10.01
N PRO A 27 -4.16 -12.85 -9.19
CA PRO A 27 -4.04 -12.74 -7.74
C PRO A 27 -2.57 -12.50 -7.38
N ALA A 28 -2.30 -11.41 -6.67
CA ALA A 28 -0.98 -11.11 -6.15
C ALA A 28 -0.61 -12.17 -5.09
N PRO A 29 0.62 -12.71 -5.10
CA PRO A 29 1.07 -13.59 -4.04
C PRO A 29 1.06 -12.82 -2.71
N ALA A 30 0.50 -13.43 -1.66
CA ALA A 30 0.60 -12.92 -0.31
C ALA A 30 2.08 -12.74 0.03
N ALA A 31 2.53 -11.50 0.20
CA ALA A 31 3.89 -11.18 0.54
C ALA A 31 4.20 -11.77 1.92
N ALA A 32 5.00 -12.84 1.94
CA ALA A 32 5.58 -13.36 3.16
C ALA A 32 6.40 -12.24 3.81
N ALA A 33 6.17 -12.02 5.11
CA ALA A 33 6.83 -11.00 5.92
C ALA A 33 8.33 -10.96 5.61
N VAL A 34 8.79 -9.83 5.04
CA VAL A 34 10.22 -9.60 4.80
C VAL A 34 10.85 -9.47 6.17
N LYS A 35 11.47 -10.55 6.65
CA LYS A 35 12.19 -10.60 7.93
C LYS A 35 13.31 -9.55 7.87
N SER A 36 13.05 -8.32 8.32
CA SER A 36 14.02 -7.22 8.30
C SER A 36 15.02 -7.41 9.43
N VAL A 37 15.88 -8.41 9.27
CA VAL A 37 17.05 -8.66 10.13
C VAL A 37 17.93 -7.40 10.24
N ARG A 38 17.79 -6.46 9.29
CA ARG A 38 18.59 -5.23 9.21
C ARG A 38 18.32 -4.23 10.34
N SER A 39 17.13 -4.24 10.94
CA SER A 39 16.78 -3.38 12.08
C SER A 39 17.16 -3.98 13.45
N GLY A 40 17.54 -5.26 13.51
CA GLY A 40 17.67 -5.99 14.77
C GLY A 40 16.33 -6.33 15.45
N LEU A 41 15.22 -6.00 14.79
CA LEU A 41 13.87 -6.47 15.13
C LEU A 41 13.59 -7.81 14.43
N ASP A 42 13.01 -8.75 15.16
CA ASP A 42 12.34 -9.92 14.57
C ASP A 42 10.83 -9.70 14.61
N CYS A 43 10.22 -9.54 13.44
CA CYS A 43 8.84 -9.09 13.30
C CYS A 43 7.96 -10.14 12.62
N THR A 44 6.74 -10.28 13.12
CA THR A 44 5.68 -11.10 12.52
C THR A 44 4.48 -10.22 12.22
N THR A 45 4.00 -10.26 10.98
CA THR A 45 2.79 -9.53 10.59
C THR A 45 1.55 -10.39 10.77
N TRP A 46 0.43 -9.74 11.06
CA TRP A 46 -0.84 -10.43 11.26
C TRP A 46 -2.03 -9.58 10.79
N ILE A 47 -3.11 -10.26 10.43
CA ILE A 47 -4.40 -9.69 10.09
C ILE A 47 -5.43 -10.34 11.02
N HIS A 48 -6.31 -9.53 11.62
CA HIS A 48 -7.29 -10.03 12.57
C HIS A 48 -8.30 -10.93 11.87
N ASN A 49 -8.50 -12.14 12.40
CA ASN A 49 -9.33 -13.17 11.76
C ASN A 49 -10.80 -12.74 11.56
N ASN A 50 -11.34 -11.96 12.50
CA ASN A 50 -12.75 -11.53 12.48
C ASN A 50 -12.92 -10.09 11.95
N ASP A 51 -11.83 -9.38 11.70
CA ASP A 51 -11.83 -8.04 11.14
C ASP A 51 -10.68 -7.91 10.13
N PRO A 52 -10.91 -8.24 8.84
CA PRO A 52 -9.85 -8.26 7.84
C PRO A 52 -9.34 -6.85 7.46
N LEU A 53 -9.91 -5.80 8.04
CA LEU A 53 -9.43 -4.42 7.93
C LEU A 53 -8.49 -4.03 9.08
N TYR A 54 -8.39 -4.85 10.12
CA TYR A 54 -7.50 -4.66 11.25
C TYR A 54 -6.29 -5.58 11.14
N GLY A 55 -5.10 -5.02 11.32
CA GLY A 55 -3.86 -5.79 11.27
C GLY A 55 -2.70 -5.01 11.88
N GLY A 56 -1.57 -5.68 11.97
CA GLY A 56 -0.38 -5.09 12.56
C GLY A 56 0.86 -5.96 12.44
N VAL A 57 1.86 -5.57 13.21
CA VAL A 57 3.15 -6.22 13.31
C VAL A 57 3.56 -6.32 14.77
N ASP A 58 4.02 -7.52 15.16
CA ASP A 58 4.63 -7.78 16.44
C ASP A 58 6.13 -7.90 16.25
N CYS A 59 6.89 -6.96 16.81
CA CYS A 59 8.35 -6.92 16.67
C CYS A 59 9.04 -7.14 18.00
N THR A 60 9.95 -8.12 18.03
CA THR A 60 10.85 -8.40 19.16
C THR A 60 12.18 -7.70 18.94
N ASN A 61 12.60 -6.86 19.89
CA ASN A 61 13.88 -6.18 19.84
C ASN A 61 15.01 -7.09 20.35
N ASN A 62 15.87 -7.55 19.43
CA ASN A 62 17.01 -8.40 19.74
C ASN A 62 18.33 -7.61 19.87
N THR A 63 18.26 -6.27 19.94
CA THR A 63 19.44 -5.41 20.07
C THR A 63 19.71 -5.04 21.53
N GLY A 64 20.82 -4.31 21.76
CA GLY A 64 21.20 -3.83 23.09
C GLY A 64 20.59 -2.47 23.50
N GLY A 65 19.81 -1.82 22.63
CA GLY A 65 19.21 -0.51 22.91
C GLY A 65 17.72 -0.48 22.59
N PRO A 66 16.95 0.53 23.06
CA PRO A 66 15.56 0.68 22.69
C PRO A 66 15.42 0.98 21.19
N ILE A 67 14.36 0.47 20.56
CA ILE A 67 14.01 0.73 19.17
C ILE A 67 12.56 1.18 19.10
N THR A 68 12.31 2.31 18.45
CA THR A 68 10.96 2.78 18.14
C THR A 68 10.60 2.40 16.72
N PHE A 69 9.39 1.89 16.51
CA PHE A 69 8.89 1.50 15.21
C PHE A 69 7.38 1.69 15.11
N HIS A 70 6.86 1.70 13.88
CA HIS A 70 5.44 1.66 13.57
C HIS A 70 5.16 0.74 12.39
N ALA A 71 3.93 0.23 12.30
CA ALA A 71 3.45 -0.53 11.15
C ALA A 71 3.09 0.39 9.98
N ASP A 72 3.37 -0.07 8.77
CA ASP A 72 2.95 0.56 7.52
C ASP A 72 1.96 -0.38 6.82
N ILE A 73 0.67 -0.03 6.84
CA ILE A 73 -0.40 -0.91 6.39
C ILE A 73 -0.98 -0.40 5.08
N VAL A 74 -0.87 -1.23 4.04
CA VAL A 74 -1.41 -0.94 2.71
C VAL A 74 -2.88 -1.33 2.66
N CYS A 75 -3.75 -0.35 2.43
CA CYS A 75 -5.21 -0.48 2.55
C CYS A 75 -5.93 -0.62 1.18
N GLY A 76 -5.23 -1.13 0.17
CA GLY A 76 -5.79 -1.38 -1.15
C GLY A 76 -6.20 -0.09 -1.86
N TRP A 77 -7.51 0.13 -2.03
CA TRP A 77 -8.03 1.38 -2.64
C TRP A 77 -8.24 2.51 -1.63
N ALA A 78 -8.29 2.19 -0.34
CA ALA A 78 -8.34 3.21 0.70
C ALA A 78 -6.92 3.76 0.96
N PRO A 79 -6.79 4.98 1.51
CA PRO A 79 -5.51 5.48 1.96
C PRO A 79 -4.83 4.51 2.93
N ASP A 80 -3.54 4.30 2.72
CA ASP A 80 -2.68 3.51 3.61
C ASP A 80 -2.65 4.16 4.99
N VAL A 81 -2.46 3.33 6.02
CA VAL A 81 -2.45 3.79 7.41
C VAL A 81 -1.14 3.43 8.08
N THR A 82 -0.67 4.34 8.93
CA THR A 82 0.46 4.11 9.83
C THR A 82 -0.10 3.69 11.18
N GLY A 83 0.43 2.59 11.71
CA GLY A 83 0.10 2.11 13.06
C GLY A 83 0.69 3.00 14.15
N ASN A 84 0.38 2.66 15.40
CA ASN A 84 0.92 3.39 16.54
C ASN A 84 2.46 3.24 16.61
N SER A 85 3.20 4.34 16.80
CA SER A 85 4.61 4.27 17.13
C SER A 85 4.81 3.72 18.54
N VAL A 86 5.59 2.66 18.66
CA VAL A 86 5.87 1.97 19.92
C VAL A 86 7.36 1.76 20.10
N THR A 87 7.83 1.82 21.34
CA THR A 87 9.24 1.59 21.68
C THR A 87 9.40 0.23 22.34
N ALA A 88 10.13 -0.67 21.67
CA ALA A 88 10.55 -1.95 22.22
C ALA A 88 11.91 -1.82 22.91
N TRP A 89 11.96 -2.13 24.21
CA TRP A 89 13.22 -2.29 24.95
C TRP A 89 13.90 -3.62 24.58
N PRO A 90 15.22 -3.78 24.84
CA PRO A 90 15.92 -5.04 24.61
C PRO A 90 15.19 -6.27 25.16
N GLY A 91 14.97 -7.26 24.30
CA GLY A 91 14.25 -8.50 24.60
C GLY A 91 12.72 -8.38 24.68
N GLN A 92 12.15 -7.18 24.53
CA GLN A 92 10.70 -6.99 24.54
C GLN A 92 10.12 -7.18 23.13
N THR A 93 8.91 -7.73 23.09
CA THR A 93 8.03 -7.67 21.93
C THR A 93 7.04 -6.53 22.13
N GLN A 94 6.83 -5.72 21.10
CA GLN A 94 5.77 -4.71 21.07
C GLN A 94 4.94 -4.88 19.80
N GLU A 95 3.69 -4.43 19.86
CA GLU A 95 2.76 -4.47 18.75
C GLU A 95 2.54 -3.05 18.21
N SER A 96 2.60 -2.89 16.89
CA SER A 96 2.06 -1.73 16.19
C SER A 96 0.95 -2.19 15.25
N SER A 97 -0.24 -1.63 15.40
CA SER A 97 -1.42 -2.03 14.63
C SER A 97 -2.22 -0.82 14.15
N GLY A 98 -3.11 -1.07 13.17
CA GLY A 98 -3.94 -0.04 12.55
C GLY A 98 -5.15 -0.64 11.84
N HIS A 99 -6.11 0.23 11.51
CA HIS A 99 -7.38 -0.15 10.89
C HIS A 99 -7.58 0.58 9.56
N CYS A 100 -7.75 -0.18 8.49
CA CYS A 100 -8.09 0.34 7.18
C CYS A 100 -9.55 0.81 7.15
N ALA A 101 -9.83 1.88 6.41
CA ALA A 101 -11.20 2.38 6.28
C ALA A 101 -12.15 1.31 5.70
N ILE A 102 -13.43 1.37 6.08
CA ILE A 102 -14.45 0.37 5.69
C ILE A 102 -14.66 0.20 4.17
N TYR A 103 -14.31 1.22 3.38
CA TYR A 103 -14.36 1.18 1.92
C TYR A 103 -13.09 0.63 1.26
N SER A 104 -12.13 0.16 2.06
CA SER A 104 -10.95 -0.57 1.60
C SER A 104 -11.33 -1.90 0.96
N THR A 105 -10.47 -2.40 0.08
CA THR A 105 -10.53 -3.77 -0.45
C THR A 105 -9.87 -4.80 0.46
N GLY A 106 -9.42 -4.40 1.65
CA GLY A 106 -8.67 -5.23 2.60
C GLY A 106 -7.20 -4.81 2.73
N ILE A 107 -6.53 -5.39 3.73
CA ILE A 107 -5.09 -5.24 3.93
C ILE A 107 -4.35 -6.02 2.84
N GLY A 108 -3.61 -5.30 1.99
CA GLY A 108 -2.80 -5.90 0.93
C GLY A 108 -1.40 -6.28 1.38
N HIS A 109 -0.80 -5.47 2.27
CA HIS A 109 0.55 -5.65 2.78
C HIS A 109 0.69 -4.97 4.14
N ILE A 110 1.52 -5.54 5.01
CA ILE A 110 1.94 -4.92 6.26
C ILE A 110 3.46 -4.90 6.28
N GLY A 111 4.02 -3.69 6.33
CA GLY A 111 5.43 -3.43 6.59
C GLY A 111 5.62 -2.77 7.96
N TRP A 112 6.85 -2.37 8.23
CA TRP A 112 7.17 -1.53 9.38
C TRP A 112 8.37 -0.66 9.07
N THR A 113 8.42 0.48 9.76
CA THR A 113 9.52 1.43 9.70
C THR A 113 10.06 1.66 11.10
N VAL A 114 11.39 1.68 11.21
CA VAL A 114 12.11 2.06 12.43
C VAL A 114 12.38 3.56 12.37
N GLU A 115 12.17 4.23 13.50
CA GLU A 115 12.34 5.69 13.67
C GLU A 115 13.76 6.08 14.09
#